data_AF-A0A8E8EUL2-F1
#
_entry.id   AF-A0A8E8EUL2-F1
#
_cell.length_a   1.000
_cell.length_b   1.000
_cell.length_c   1.000
_cell.angle_alpha   90.00
_cell.angle_beta   90.00
_cell.angle_gamma   90.00
#
_symmetry.space_group_name_H-M   'P 1'
#
loop_
_entity.id
_entity.type
_entity.pdbx_description
1 polymer ?
#
loop_
_entity_poly.entity_id
_entity_poly.type
_entity_poly.pdbx_seq_one_letter_code
_entity_poly.pdbx_strand_id
1 'polypeptide(L)'
;MNEPVFCFDRDRTVDVRPPERGRAVPLGWVQYYAHRTDHDVWATGNPRLCREAGVPSPREARELLVAAGREPVAAYDRMNSGRIDRLRLLEQLYAASYDREVRFVVVDDTDVTEYTDGRPWTYHGPTEFVEAVENGAYPAPDPGAVHGDPYGDPERGDRYRAQLERFERRLSE
;
A
#
# COMPACT_ATOMS: atom_id res chain seq x y z
N MET A 1 13.03 -3.39 8.14
CA MET A 1 12.32 -2.19 7.64
C MET A 1 12.00 -1.24 8.78
N ASN A 2 12.81 -0.20 8.98
CA ASN A 2 12.43 0.86 9.92
C ASN A 2 11.50 1.89 9.26
N GLU A 3 11.38 1.83 7.93
CA GLU A 3 10.45 2.63 7.14
C GLU A 3 8.99 2.17 7.33
N PRO A 4 8.03 3.10 7.25
CA PRO A 4 6.62 2.76 7.25
C PRO A 4 6.23 1.93 6.02
N VAL A 5 5.09 1.25 6.13
CA VAL A 5 4.42 0.59 5.00
C VAL A 5 3.37 1.55 4.47
N PHE A 6 3.37 1.81 3.15
CA PHE A 6 2.34 2.64 2.53
C PHE A 6 1.18 1.80 1.98
N CYS A 7 -0.03 2.23 2.28
CA CYS A 7 -1.27 1.61 1.84
C CYS A 7 -2.10 2.65 1.09
N PHE A 8 -2.22 2.52 -0.23
CA PHE A 8 -2.93 3.48 -1.06
C PHE A 8 -4.26 2.90 -1.56
N ASP A 9 -5.35 3.63 -1.36
CA ASP A 9 -6.49 3.54 -2.26
C ASP A 9 -6.14 4.22 -3.60
N ARG A 10 -6.95 3.93 -4.62
CA ARG A 10 -6.82 4.38 -5.98
C ARG A 10 -7.88 5.43 -6.30
N ASP A 11 -9.14 5.09 -6.05
CA ASP A 11 -10.27 5.87 -6.53
C ASP A 11 -10.52 7.07 -5.65
N ARG A 12 -10.49 8.27 -6.24
CA ARG A 12 -10.54 9.56 -5.51
C ARG A 12 -9.32 9.81 -4.60
N THR A 13 -8.24 9.06 -4.80
CA THR A 13 -6.99 9.18 -4.01
C THR A 13 -5.80 9.51 -4.90
N VAL A 14 -5.61 8.77 -6.00
CA VAL A 14 -4.48 8.90 -6.92
C VAL A 14 -4.91 9.68 -8.18
N ASP A 15 -4.00 10.43 -8.79
CA ASP A 15 -4.27 11.34 -9.92
C ASP A 15 -4.88 10.68 -11.18
N VAL A 16 -4.70 9.37 -11.37
CA VAL A 16 -5.36 8.58 -12.42
C VAL A 16 -6.88 8.42 -12.21
N ARG A 17 -7.38 8.74 -11.00
CA ARG A 17 -8.80 8.99 -10.71
C ARG A 17 -8.89 9.90 -9.49
N PRO A 18 -8.73 11.21 -9.70
CA PRO A 18 -8.57 12.17 -8.61
C PRO A 18 -9.88 12.37 -7.85
N PRO A 19 -9.83 12.90 -6.61
CA PRO A 19 -11.03 13.36 -5.92
C PRO A 19 -11.66 14.54 -6.66
N GLU A 20 -12.95 14.77 -6.45
CA GLU A 20 -13.68 15.91 -7.06
C GLU A 20 -13.17 17.27 -6.56
N ARG A 21 -12.57 17.30 -5.36
CA ARG A 21 -12.03 18.49 -4.71
C ARG A 21 -10.72 18.14 -4.00
N GLY A 22 -9.83 19.11 -3.89
CA GLY A 22 -8.52 18.94 -3.26
C GLY A 22 -7.47 18.40 -4.23
N ARG A 23 -6.36 17.92 -3.66
CA ARG A 23 -5.24 17.34 -4.40
C ARG A 23 -5.30 15.81 -4.39
N ALA A 24 -4.84 15.22 -5.49
CA ALA A 24 -4.61 13.79 -5.62
C ALA A 24 -3.14 13.46 -5.41
N VAL A 25 -2.85 12.26 -4.93
CA VAL A 25 -1.48 11.72 -4.89
C VAL A 25 -1.06 11.40 -6.32
N PRO A 26 0.08 11.91 -6.81
CA PRO A 26 0.55 11.54 -8.14
C PRO A 26 0.87 10.04 -8.22
N LEU A 27 0.43 9.34 -9.28
CA LEU A 27 0.77 7.92 -9.46
C LEU A 27 2.28 7.68 -9.44
N GLY A 28 3.05 8.61 -10.02
CA GLY A 28 4.52 8.58 -9.99
C GLY A 28 5.10 8.57 -8.57
N TRP A 29 4.41 9.13 -7.57
CA TRP A 29 4.84 9.08 -6.18
C TRP A 29 4.65 7.67 -5.60
N VAL A 30 3.51 7.03 -5.87
CA VAL A 30 3.26 5.64 -5.47
C VAL A 30 4.32 4.71 -6.07
N GLN A 31 4.62 4.89 -7.36
CA GLN A 31 5.68 4.15 -8.07
C GLN A 31 7.07 4.42 -7.49
N TYR A 32 7.39 5.68 -7.16
CA TYR A 32 8.66 6.02 -6.51
C TYR A 32 8.83 5.27 -5.19
N TYR A 33 7.83 5.31 -4.30
CA TYR A 33 7.91 4.59 -3.03
C TYR A 33 8.06 3.07 -3.26
N ALA A 34 7.28 2.49 -4.18
CA ALA A 34 7.29 1.05 -4.42
C ALA A 34 8.60 0.52 -5.04
N HIS A 35 9.24 1.31 -5.91
CA HIS A 35 10.31 0.79 -6.77
C HIS A 35 11.67 1.43 -6.53
N ARG A 36 11.72 2.61 -5.91
CA ARG A 36 12.94 3.40 -5.73
C ARG A 36 13.32 3.60 -4.27
N THR A 37 12.52 3.09 -3.34
CA THR A 37 12.82 3.11 -1.91
C THR A 37 12.71 1.71 -1.33
N ASP A 38 13.07 1.55 -0.06
CA ASP A 38 12.92 0.28 0.67
C ASP A 38 11.55 0.14 1.37
N HIS A 39 10.59 1.03 1.05
CA HIS A 39 9.24 0.95 1.58
C HIS A 39 8.49 -0.22 0.92
N ASP A 40 7.72 -0.94 1.72
CA ASP A 40 6.66 -1.77 1.19
C ASP A 40 5.46 -0.89 0.83
N VAL A 41 4.87 -1.15 -0.32
CA VAL A 41 3.68 -0.42 -0.79
C VAL A 41 2.59 -1.42 -1.13
N TRP A 42 1.34 -1.10 -0.81
CA TRP A 42 0.18 -1.95 -1.07
C TRP A 42 -0.97 -1.13 -1.67
N ALA A 43 -1.65 -1.69 -2.67
CA ALA A 43 -2.91 -1.17 -3.19
C ALA A 43 -4.08 -1.71 -2.36
N THR A 44 -4.58 -0.91 -1.43
CA THR A 44 -5.62 -1.31 -0.46
C THR A 44 -7.05 -1.01 -0.90
N GLY A 45 -7.25 -0.45 -2.10
CA GLY A 45 -8.58 -0.20 -2.65
C GLY A 45 -8.79 -0.85 -4.01
N ASN A 46 -9.04 -0.05 -5.05
CA ASN A 46 -9.30 -0.58 -6.39
C ASN A 46 -8.09 -1.35 -6.95
N PRO A 47 -8.24 -2.65 -7.30
CA PRO A 47 -7.12 -3.47 -7.78
C PRO A 47 -6.43 -2.98 -9.06
N ARG A 48 -7.03 -2.04 -9.80
CA ARG A 48 -6.38 -1.40 -10.95
C ARG A 48 -5.04 -0.75 -10.58
N LEU A 49 -4.92 -0.23 -9.35
CA LEU A 49 -3.66 0.37 -8.88
C LEU A 49 -2.50 -0.62 -8.87
N CYS A 50 -2.77 -1.92 -8.70
CA CYS A 50 -1.73 -2.95 -8.74
C CYS A 50 -1.02 -2.96 -10.10
N ARG A 51 -1.79 -2.77 -11.19
CA ARG A 51 -1.25 -2.70 -12.54
C ARG A 51 -0.63 -1.33 -12.83
N GLU A 52 -1.33 -0.26 -12.47
CA GLU A 52 -0.90 1.12 -12.71
C GLU A 52 0.40 1.45 -11.96
N ALA A 53 0.56 1.00 -10.72
CA ALA A 53 1.74 1.27 -9.88
C ALA A 53 2.71 0.10 -9.74
N GLY A 54 2.36 -1.11 -10.19
CA GLY A 54 3.20 -2.29 -10.04
C GLY A 54 3.36 -2.73 -8.57
N VAL A 55 2.27 -2.74 -7.80
CA VAL A 55 2.26 -3.04 -6.35
C VAL A 55 1.33 -4.21 -6.02
N PRO A 56 1.56 -4.94 -4.91
CA PRO A 56 0.66 -6.00 -4.46
C PRO A 56 -0.67 -5.45 -3.91
N SER A 57 -1.68 -6.31 -3.82
CA SER A 57 -2.93 -6.05 -3.10
C SER A 57 -3.08 -6.93 -1.86
N PRO A 58 -3.99 -6.59 -0.94
CA PRO A 58 -4.36 -7.47 0.18
C PRO A 58 -4.83 -8.87 -0.21
N ARG A 59 -5.16 -9.11 -1.49
CA ARG A 59 -5.41 -10.46 -2.01
C ARG A 59 -4.16 -11.33 -1.94
N GLU A 60 -3.02 -10.83 -2.43
CA GLU A 60 -1.74 -11.55 -2.39
C GLU A 60 -1.32 -11.80 -0.93
N ALA A 61 -1.57 -10.85 -0.02
CA ALA A 61 -1.33 -11.06 1.42
C ALA A 61 -2.14 -12.24 1.98
N ARG A 62 -3.44 -12.31 1.63
CA ARG A 62 -4.30 -13.44 2.00
C ARG A 62 -3.78 -14.76 1.41
N GLU A 63 -3.39 -14.77 0.15
CA GLU A 63 -2.87 -15.97 -0.53
C GLU A 63 -1.59 -16.49 0.15
N LEU A 64 -0.68 -15.60 0.56
CA LEU A 64 0.51 -15.96 1.34
C LEU A 64 0.15 -16.56 2.71
N LEU A 65 -0.81 -15.97 3.43
CA LEU A 65 -1.27 -16.52 4.71
C LEU A 65 -1.84 -17.93 4.56
N VAL A 66 -2.69 -18.15 3.55
CA VAL A 66 -3.27 -19.47 3.25
C VAL A 66 -2.19 -20.48 2.87
N ALA A 67 -1.23 -20.09 2.03
CA ALA A 67 -0.12 -20.95 1.63
C ALA A 67 0.75 -21.37 2.83
N ALA A 68 0.90 -20.48 3.82
CA ALA A 68 1.56 -20.77 5.09
C ALA A 68 0.70 -21.57 6.10
N GLY A 69 -0.48 -22.05 5.70
CA GLY A 69 -1.38 -22.81 6.57
C GLY A 69 -2.04 -21.96 7.66
N ARG A 70 -2.12 -20.63 7.49
CA ARG A 70 -2.73 -19.71 8.44
C ARG A 70 -4.13 -19.32 7.96
N GLU A 71 -5.10 -19.38 8.87
CA GLU A 71 -6.46 -18.93 8.59
C GLU A 71 -6.49 -17.38 8.49
N PRO A 72 -6.91 -16.80 7.36
CA PRO A 72 -7.00 -15.35 7.22
C PRO A 72 -8.06 -14.74 8.16
N VAL A 73 -7.73 -13.62 8.78
CA VAL A 73 -8.62 -12.92 9.73
C VAL A 73 -9.89 -12.37 9.08
N ALA A 74 -9.87 -12.22 7.75
CA ALA A 74 -11.01 -11.78 6.97
C ALA A 74 -11.01 -12.39 5.56
N ALA A 75 -12.18 -12.39 4.92
CA ALA A 75 -12.25 -12.63 3.49
C ALA A 75 -11.69 -11.42 2.73
N TYR A 76 -11.14 -11.66 1.53
CA TYR A 76 -10.83 -10.56 0.63
C TYR A 76 -12.10 -10.10 -0.07
N ASP A 77 -12.55 -8.89 0.25
CA ASP A 77 -13.60 -8.17 -0.48
C ASP A 77 -12.99 -6.90 -1.09
N ARG A 78 -13.14 -6.73 -2.41
CA ARG A 78 -12.64 -5.56 -3.16
C ARG A 78 -13.59 -4.35 -3.13
N MET A 79 -14.80 -4.51 -2.58
CA MET A 79 -15.79 -3.45 -2.47
C MET A 79 -15.49 -2.55 -1.26
N ASN A 80 -16.13 -1.39 -1.18
CA ASN A 80 -15.91 -0.42 -0.09
C ASN A 80 -16.20 -1.01 1.30
N SER A 81 -17.14 -1.94 1.40
CA SER A 81 -17.44 -2.71 2.63
C SER A 81 -16.21 -3.44 3.19
N GLY A 82 -15.33 -3.93 2.32
CA GLY A 82 -14.15 -4.70 2.70
C GLY A 82 -12.92 -3.87 3.06
N ARG A 83 -13.00 -2.53 3.15
CA ARG A 83 -11.81 -1.67 3.31
C ARG A 83 -11.03 -1.98 4.59
N ILE A 84 -11.71 -2.06 5.73
CA ILE A 84 -11.07 -2.42 7.01
C ILE A 84 -10.54 -3.84 6.98
N ASP A 85 -11.28 -4.79 6.40
CA ASP A 85 -10.86 -6.19 6.31
C ASP A 85 -9.58 -6.37 5.48
N ARG A 86 -9.43 -5.58 4.41
CA ARG A 86 -8.20 -5.52 3.62
C ARG A 86 -7.00 -5.01 4.44
N LEU A 87 -7.20 -4.04 5.33
CA LEU A 87 -6.14 -3.57 6.24
C LEU A 87 -5.80 -4.63 7.31
N ARG A 88 -6.81 -5.33 7.84
CA ARG A 88 -6.63 -6.44 8.79
C ARG A 88 -5.80 -7.58 8.19
N LEU A 89 -6.00 -7.90 6.91
CA LEU A 89 -5.20 -8.90 6.20
C LEU A 89 -3.71 -8.50 6.13
N LEU A 90 -3.42 -7.21 5.88
CA LEU A 90 -2.05 -6.72 5.91
C LEU A 90 -1.48 -6.78 7.33
N GLU A 91 -2.21 -6.29 8.33
CA GLU A 91 -1.78 -6.37 9.72
C GLU A 91 -1.40 -7.80 10.13
N GLN A 92 -2.26 -8.77 9.80
CA GLN A 92 -2.02 -10.19 10.07
C GLN A 92 -0.77 -10.70 9.35
N LEU A 93 -0.59 -10.36 8.07
CA LEU A 93 0.59 -10.77 7.30
C LEU A 93 1.88 -10.29 7.97
N TYR A 94 1.94 -9.00 8.35
CA TYR A 94 3.14 -8.45 8.98
C TYR A 94 3.36 -9.01 10.39
N ALA A 95 2.31 -9.14 11.19
CA ALA A 95 2.40 -9.75 12.52
C ALA A 95 2.88 -11.21 12.46
N ALA A 96 2.49 -11.95 11.41
CA ALA A 96 2.94 -13.32 11.20
C ALA A 96 4.38 -13.44 10.66
N SER A 97 4.95 -12.35 10.15
CA SER A 97 6.24 -12.36 9.41
C SER A 97 7.36 -11.57 10.10
N TYR A 98 7.04 -10.79 11.13
CA TYR A 98 7.98 -9.93 11.83
C TYR A 98 7.72 -9.91 13.34
N ASP A 99 8.77 -10.13 14.14
CA ASP A 99 8.71 -10.05 15.62
C ASP A 99 8.78 -8.60 16.15
N ARG A 100 8.28 -7.64 15.38
CA ARG A 100 8.33 -6.22 15.75
C ARG A 100 7.12 -5.49 15.20
N GLU A 101 6.79 -4.41 15.89
CA GLU A 101 5.75 -3.49 15.44
C GLU A 101 6.13 -2.85 14.10
N VAL A 102 5.17 -2.83 13.18
CA VAL A 102 5.29 -2.24 11.85
C VAL A 102 4.36 -1.04 11.78
N ARG A 103 4.90 0.09 11.35
CA ARG A 103 4.12 1.31 11.16
C ARG A 103 3.46 1.32 9.79
N PHE A 104 2.18 1.65 9.73
CA PHE A 104 1.46 1.78 8.47
C PHE A 104 1.05 3.23 8.24
N VAL A 105 1.09 3.66 6.98
CA VAL A 105 0.55 4.93 6.52
C VAL A 105 -0.52 4.62 5.49
N VAL A 106 -1.78 4.85 5.85
CA VAL A 106 -2.94 4.60 5.01
C VAL A 106 -3.39 5.90 4.37
N VAL A 107 -3.43 5.90 3.04
CA VAL A 107 -3.84 7.03 2.23
C VAL A 107 -5.08 6.63 1.45
N ASP A 108 -6.23 7.14 1.88
CA ASP A 108 -7.54 6.70 1.40
C ASP A 108 -8.48 7.90 1.28
N ASP A 109 -9.44 7.84 0.37
CA ASP A 109 -10.46 8.87 0.24
C ASP A 109 -11.53 8.77 1.34
N THR A 110 -11.63 7.59 1.94
CA THR A 110 -12.59 7.24 2.97
C THR A 110 -11.89 7.23 4.32
N ASP A 111 -12.43 7.97 5.28
CA ASP A 111 -11.91 8.00 6.64
C ASP A 111 -11.95 6.59 7.28
N VAL A 112 -10.76 6.10 7.64
CA VAL A 112 -10.55 4.83 8.35
C VAL A 112 -9.92 5.04 9.72
N THR A 113 -9.98 6.27 10.26
CA THR A 113 -9.37 6.64 11.53
C THR A 113 -9.86 5.76 12.67
N GLU A 114 -11.13 5.36 12.69
CA GLU A 114 -11.68 4.43 13.70
C GLU A 114 -10.90 3.10 13.76
N TYR A 115 -10.36 2.65 12.63
CA TYR A 115 -9.52 1.46 12.58
C TYR A 115 -8.05 1.75 12.95
N THR A 116 -7.51 2.90 12.52
CA THR A 116 -6.10 3.23 12.69
C THR A 116 -5.76 3.86 14.05
N ASP A 117 -6.73 4.50 14.71
CA ASP A 117 -6.53 5.16 16.00
C ASP A 117 -6.18 4.16 17.11
N GLY A 118 -5.29 4.58 18.01
CA GLY A 118 -4.73 3.71 19.05
C GLY A 118 -3.79 2.61 18.53
N ARG A 119 -3.45 2.59 17.24
CA ARG A 119 -2.49 1.67 16.62
C ARG A 119 -1.26 2.43 16.12
N PRO A 120 -0.14 1.74 15.79
CA PRO A 120 1.02 2.34 15.12
C PRO A 120 0.73 2.69 13.63
N TRP A 121 -0.44 3.25 13.36
CA TRP A 121 -0.95 3.54 12.01
C TRP A 121 -1.20 5.04 11.90
N THR A 122 -0.99 5.59 10.72
CA THR A 122 -1.32 6.99 10.40
C THR A 122 -2.25 6.99 9.21
N TYR A 123 -3.41 7.61 9.35
CA TYR A 123 -4.33 7.86 8.24
C TYR A 123 -4.10 9.27 7.67
N HIS A 124 -4.18 9.38 6.35
CA HIS A 124 -4.25 10.65 5.63
C HIS A 124 -5.33 10.57 4.54
N GLY A 125 -6.11 11.65 4.39
CA GLY A 125 -6.75 11.93 3.12
C GLY A 125 -5.73 12.24 2.02
N PRO A 126 -6.10 12.20 0.72
CA PRO A 126 -5.14 12.38 -0.36
C PRO A 126 -4.45 13.76 -0.36
N THR A 127 -5.19 14.82 -0.01
CA THR A 127 -4.61 16.18 0.09
C THR A 127 -3.65 16.28 1.28
N GLU A 128 -4.03 15.72 2.43
CA GLU A 128 -3.22 15.72 3.65
C GLU A 128 -1.92 14.95 3.46
N PHE A 129 -1.96 13.83 2.72
CA PHE A 129 -0.76 13.08 2.38
C PHE A 129 0.21 13.89 1.51
N VAL A 130 -0.31 14.58 0.48
CA VAL A 130 0.52 15.46 -0.36
C VAL A 130 1.18 16.54 0.48
N GLU A 131 0.44 17.15 1.40
CA GLU A 131 0.97 18.15 2.35
C GLU A 131 2.03 17.56 3.27
N ALA A 132 1.83 16.36 3.78
CA ALA A 132 2.79 15.67 4.62
C ALA A 132 4.12 15.43 3.88
N VAL A 133 4.06 15.01 2.62
CA VAL A 133 5.26 14.85 1.77
C VAL A 133 5.97 16.18 1.52
N GLU A 134 5.22 17.21 1.12
CA GLU A 134 5.78 18.54 0.84
C GLU A 134 6.42 19.18 2.08
N ASN A 135 5.89 18.89 3.26
CA ASN A 135 6.42 19.35 4.55
C ASN A 135 7.56 18.46 5.08
N GLY A 136 7.96 17.41 4.34
CA GLY A 136 9.09 16.55 4.68
C GLY A 136 8.81 15.47 5.72
N ALA A 137 7.54 15.14 5.99
CA ALA A 137 7.19 14.02 6.86
C ALA A 137 7.52 12.66 6.23
N TYR A 138 7.55 12.60 4.89
CA TYR A 138 7.91 11.42 4.11
C TYR A 138 8.93 11.81 3.01
N PRO A 139 9.72 10.85 2.48
CA PRO A 139 10.70 11.15 1.44
C PRO A 139 10.08 11.82 0.21
N ALA A 140 10.61 12.98 -0.18
CA ALA A 140 10.16 13.69 -1.37
C ALA A 140 10.42 12.82 -2.63
N PRO A 141 9.39 12.54 -3.45
CA PRO A 141 9.55 11.73 -4.65
C PRO A 141 10.44 12.42 -5.68
N ASP A 142 11.34 11.67 -6.31
CA ASP A 142 12.14 12.17 -7.43
C ASP A 142 11.34 12.03 -8.74
N PRO A 143 10.87 13.14 -9.35
CA PRO A 143 10.06 13.09 -10.56
C PRO A 143 10.84 12.58 -11.79
N GLY A 144 12.18 12.53 -11.75
CA GLY A 144 13.00 11.92 -12.80
C GLY A 144 13.15 10.40 -12.67
N ALA A 145 12.68 9.81 -11.57
CA ALA A 145 12.98 8.43 -11.22
C ALA A 145 11.95 7.40 -11.75
N VAL A 146 10.91 7.80 -12.47
CA VAL A 146 10.01 6.86 -13.16
C VAL A 146 10.21 7.00 -14.67
N HIS A 147 10.98 6.07 -15.25
CA HIS A 147 11.09 5.93 -16.70
C HIS A 147 10.10 4.87 -17.18
N GLY A 148 9.28 5.19 -18.20
CA GLY A 148 8.27 4.30 -18.78
C GLY A 148 6.92 4.99 -18.96
N ASP A 149 5.98 4.33 -19.64
CA ASP A 149 4.58 4.79 -19.69
C ASP A 149 3.98 4.62 -18.28
N PRO A 150 3.58 5.71 -17.59
CA PRO A 150 2.95 5.62 -16.27
C PRO A 150 1.62 4.86 -16.30
N TYR A 151 1.08 4.57 -17.49
CA TYR A 151 -0.12 3.77 -17.73
C TYR A 151 0.17 2.46 -18.49
N GLY A 152 1.43 2.14 -18.75
CA GLY A 152 1.86 0.90 -19.40
C GLY A 152 1.80 -0.30 -18.45
N ASP A 153 1.91 -1.52 -18.98
CA ASP A 153 2.30 -2.69 -18.17
C ASP A 153 3.74 -2.37 -17.72
N PRO A 154 4.00 -1.99 -16.45
CA PRO A 154 5.37 -1.78 -16.02
C PRO A 154 6.11 -3.06 -16.39
N GLU A 155 7.36 -2.98 -16.86
CA GLU A 155 8.24 -4.15 -16.80
C GLU A 155 8.06 -4.70 -15.39
N ARG A 156 7.31 -5.80 -15.23
CA ARG A 156 6.67 -6.17 -13.95
C ARG A 156 7.76 -6.18 -12.88
N GLY A 157 7.85 -5.08 -12.12
CA GLY A 157 9.09 -4.73 -11.47
C GLY A 157 9.51 -5.83 -10.52
N ASP A 158 10.77 -6.25 -10.61
CA ASP A 158 11.37 -7.27 -9.75
C ASP A 158 11.15 -6.98 -8.25
N ARG A 159 10.90 -5.71 -7.89
CA ARG A 159 10.66 -5.25 -6.50
C ARG A 159 9.31 -5.69 -5.91
N TYR A 160 8.20 -5.68 -6.66
CA TYR A 160 6.92 -6.23 -6.14
C TYR A 160 7.07 -7.73 -5.83
N ARG A 161 7.71 -8.47 -6.74
CA ARG A 161 7.99 -9.90 -6.52
C ARG A 161 8.92 -10.09 -5.32
N ALA A 162 9.99 -9.30 -5.23
CA ALA A 162 10.91 -9.35 -4.10
C ALA A 162 10.21 -9.04 -2.77
N GLN A 163 9.24 -8.11 -2.74
CA GLN A 163 8.41 -7.84 -1.57
C GLN A 163 7.63 -9.10 -1.15
N LEU A 164 6.92 -9.76 -2.07
CA LEU A 164 6.16 -10.98 -1.78
C LEU A 164 7.04 -12.18 -1.41
N GLU A 165 8.12 -12.43 -2.16
CA GLU A 165 9.08 -13.50 -1.92
C GLU A 165 9.72 -13.40 -0.52
N ARG A 166 9.93 -12.16 -0.03
CA ARG A 166 10.42 -11.93 1.32
C ARG A 166 9.41 -12.37 2.39
N PHE A 167 8.11 -12.20 2.16
CA PHE A 167 7.07 -12.72 3.06
C PHE A 167 6.97 -14.25 2.98
N GLU A 168 6.98 -14.80 1.76
CA GLU A 168 6.95 -16.26 1.55
C GLU A 168 8.08 -16.96 2.30
N ARG A 169 9.30 -16.44 2.19
CA ARG A 169 10.46 -16.96 2.93
C ARG A 169 10.26 -16.88 4.45
N ARG A 170 9.83 -15.73 4.96
CA ARG A 170 9.64 -15.51 6.41
C ARG A 170 8.53 -16.36 7.01
N LEU A 171 7.48 -16.64 6.25
CA LEU A 171 6.37 -17.47 6.71
C LEU A 171 6.68 -18.97 6.67
N SER A 172 7.74 -19.36 5.94
CA SER A 172 8.18 -20.74 5.79
C SER A 172 9.32 -21.13 6.75
N GLU A 173 9.89 -20.16 7.47
CA GLU A 173 10.88 -20.33 8.54
C GLU A 173 10.20 -20.61 9.89
#